data_AF-A0A4C1TEW5-F1
#
_entry.id   AF-A0A4C1TEW5-F1
#
_cell.length_a   1.000
_cell.length_b   1.000
_cell.length_c   1.000
_cell.angle_alpha   90.00
_cell.angle_beta   90.00
_cell.angle_gamma   90.00
#
_symmetry.space_group_name_H-M   'P 1'
#
loop_
_entity.id
_entity.type
_entity.pdbx_description
1 polymer ?
#
loop_
_entity_poly.entity_id
_entity_poly.type
_entity_poly.pdbx_seq_one_letter_code
_entity_poly.pdbx_strand_id
1 'polypeptide(L)'
;MVEKFNKLKLCIAKTLIDLGLSANIEYRFSQHEFDALVNLENILKPVKLAVEVLCRQDATLITAEATLKFMIKKLEDNNSALASELALCLRRRILQRRTNLNALLMYLQNPCNYCASNDDETFCLPSKNVLRKQIQEFVMRMKFGILNSPETESNGEKGLLQGTNNCEEVSPSDPDLTLQEELELTISSACNVICPSPSRANSLESIIKKEITLYESGGSMGKYLTLHIIL
;
A
#
# COMPACT_ATOMS: atom_id res chain seq x y z
N MET A 1 14.07 9.08 -18.86
CA MET A 1 15.24 9.13 -19.77
C MET A 1 15.16 8.00 -20.79
N VAL A 2 15.11 6.74 -20.35
CA VAL A 2 15.01 5.55 -21.23
C VAL A 2 13.80 5.62 -22.17
N GLU A 3 12.62 5.95 -21.66
CA GLU A 3 11.40 6.15 -22.47
C GLU A 3 11.60 7.17 -23.61
N LYS A 4 12.17 8.34 -23.29
CA LYS A 4 12.49 9.37 -24.29
C LYS A 4 13.48 8.86 -25.33
N PHE A 5 14.50 8.12 -24.90
CA PHE A 5 15.45 7.49 -25.82
C PHE A 5 14.78 6.47 -26.74
N ASN A 6 13.92 5.60 -26.19
CA ASN A 6 13.19 4.60 -26.97
C ASN A 6 12.25 5.21 -28.02
N LYS A 7 11.70 6.40 -27.75
CA LYS A 7 10.95 7.20 -28.74
C LYS A 7 11.84 7.78 -29.84
N LEU A 8 13.07 8.18 -29.52
CA LEU A 8 14.00 8.84 -30.44
C LEU A 8 14.91 7.89 -31.22
N LYS A 9 15.04 6.61 -30.81
CA LYS A 9 16.03 5.68 -31.34
C LYS A 9 15.99 5.50 -32.87
N LEU A 10 14.81 5.51 -33.47
CA LEU A 10 14.66 5.38 -34.93
C LEU A 10 15.13 6.64 -35.67
N CYS A 11 14.86 7.82 -35.11
CA CYS A 11 15.35 9.09 -35.65
C CYS A 11 16.88 9.15 -35.56
N ILE A 12 17.46 8.75 -34.42
CA ILE A 12 18.92 8.68 -34.24
C ILE A 12 19.53 7.71 -35.27
N ALA A 13 18.96 6.51 -35.41
CA ALA A 13 19.43 5.52 -36.38
C ALA A 13 19.38 6.04 -37.82
N LYS A 14 18.31 6.76 -38.19
CA LYS A 14 18.18 7.36 -39.53
C LYS A 14 19.23 8.45 -39.76
N THR A 15 19.43 9.36 -38.81
CA THR A 15 20.45 10.42 -38.92
C THR A 15 21.85 9.83 -39.09
N LEU A 16 22.17 8.73 -38.41
CA LEU A 16 23.45 8.02 -38.58
C LEU A 16 23.63 7.45 -39.99
N ILE A 17 22.54 7.00 -40.63
CA ILE A 17 22.55 6.55 -42.03
C ILE A 17 22.76 7.74 -42.96
N ASP A 18 22.01 8.82 -42.78
CA ASP A 18 22.06 10.02 -43.61
C ASP A 18 23.46 10.69 -43.59
N LEU A 19 24.16 10.60 -42.46
CA LEU A 19 25.53 11.10 -42.30
C LEU A 19 26.62 10.11 -42.76
N GLY A 20 26.26 8.92 -43.24
CA GLY A 20 27.21 7.88 -43.63
C GLY A 20 27.99 7.26 -42.46
N LEU A 21 27.58 7.52 -41.22
CA LEU A 21 28.22 7.04 -39.99
C LEU A 21 27.72 5.67 -39.55
N SER A 22 26.70 5.12 -40.22
CA SER A 22 26.06 3.87 -39.84
C SER A 22 26.96 2.63 -39.89
N ALA A 23 28.11 2.70 -40.55
CA ALA A 23 29.09 1.61 -40.59
C ALA A 23 30.09 1.66 -39.43
N ASN A 24 30.18 2.78 -38.71
CA ASN A 24 31.05 2.91 -37.54
C ASN A 24 30.36 2.29 -36.32
N ILE A 25 31.00 1.25 -35.77
CA ILE A 25 30.52 0.52 -34.59
C ILE A 25 30.45 1.40 -33.34
N GLU A 26 31.27 2.44 -33.24
CA GLU A 26 31.29 3.35 -32.08
C GLU A 26 29.98 4.14 -31.91
N TYR A 27 29.23 4.35 -33.00
CA TYR A 27 28.01 5.16 -32.98
C TYR A 27 26.73 4.34 -33.01
N ARG A 28 26.83 3.00 -33.01
CA ARG A 28 25.69 2.12 -33.16
C ARG A 28 25.47 1.24 -31.94
N PHE A 29 24.26 1.33 -31.40
CA PHE A 29 23.72 0.29 -30.53
C PHE A 29 23.39 -0.96 -31.35
N SER A 30 23.77 -2.10 -30.80
CA SER A 30 23.33 -3.42 -31.23
C SER A 30 21.83 -3.61 -30.94
N GLN A 31 21.21 -4.57 -31.62
CA GLN A 31 19.82 -4.95 -31.36
C GLN A 31 19.62 -5.38 -29.90
N HIS A 32 20.57 -6.15 -29.35
CA HIS A 32 20.55 -6.59 -27.96
C HIS A 32 20.51 -5.41 -26.97
N GLU A 33 21.28 -4.35 -27.21
CA GLU A 33 21.25 -3.17 -26.34
C GLU A 33 19.92 -2.41 -26.45
N PHE A 34 19.32 -2.33 -27.64
CA PHE A 34 17.99 -1.75 -27.79
C PHE A 34 16.93 -2.57 -27.05
N ASP A 35 16.99 -3.90 -27.15
CA ASP A 35 16.07 -4.80 -26.47
C ASP A 35 16.24 -4.68 -24.95
N ALA A 36 17.47 -4.54 -24.46
CA ALA A 36 17.76 -4.29 -23.06
C ALA A 36 17.16 -2.96 -22.55
N LEU A 37 17.23 -1.88 -23.35
CA LEU A 37 16.63 -0.59 -22.99
C LEU A 37 15.10 -0.63 -22.97
N VAL A 38 14.47 -1.37 -23.91
CA VAL A 38 13.02 -1.58 -23.91
C VAL A 38 12.60 -2.43 -22.70
N ASN A 39 13.34 -3.49 -22.40
CA ASN A 39 13.10 -4.33 -21.22
C ASN A 39 13.24 -3.50 -19.93
N LEU A 40 14.29 -2.69 -19.81
CA LEU A 40 14.49 -1.80 -18.67
C LEU A 40 13.35 -0.81 -18.50
N GLU A 41 12.83 -0.22 -19.59
CA GLU A 41 11.66 0.64 -19.53
C GLU A 41 10.44 -0.11 -18.96
N ASN A 42 10.15 -1.30 -19.48
CA ASN A 42 9.02 -2.13 -19.04
C ASN A 42 9.12 -2.53 -17.57
N ILE A 43 10.32 -2.81 -17.07
CA ILE A 43 10.57 -3.12 -15.65
C ILE A 43 10.33 -1.90 -14.76
N LEU A 44 10.77 -0.72 -15.20
CA LEU A 44 10.71 0.49 -14.38
C LEU A 44 9.33 1.16 -14.39
N LYS A 45 8.49 0.92 -15.40
CA LYS A 45 7.11 1.45 -15.47
C LYS A 45 6.26 1.16 -14.22
N PRO A 46 6.09 -0.10 -13.75
CA PRO A 46 5.31 -0.39 -12.55
C PRO A 46 5.96 0.22 -11.29
N VAL A 47 7.28 0.34 -11.25
CA VAL A 47 8.00 0.97 -10.12
C VAL A 47 7.72 2.47 -10.06
N LYS A 48 7.77 3.15 -11.22
CA LYS A 48 7.43 4.58 -11.32
C LYS A 48 6.01 4.84 -10.81
N LEU A 49 5.02 4.11 -11.33
CA LEU A 49 3.63 4.26 -10.92
C LEU A 49 3.44 4.01 -9.42
N ALA A 50 4.10 2.99 -8.88
CA ALA A 50 4.03 2.70 -7.46
C ALA A 50 4.58 3.84 -6.60
N VAL A 51 5.73 4.41 -6.98
CA VAL A 51 6.33 5.56 -6.28
C VAL A 51 5.41 6.78 -6.35
N GLU A 52 4.85 7.07 -7.53
CA GLU A 52 3.91 8.19 -7.70
C GLU A 52 2.68 8.06 -6.79
N VAL A 53 2.09 6.86 -6.68
CA VAL A 53 0.98 6.60 -5.75
C VAL A 53 1.42 6.75 -4.29
N LEU A 54 2.56 6.17 -3.91
CA LEU A 54 3.04 6.20 -2.54
C LEU A 54 3.41 7.61 -2.06
N CYS A 55 3.72 8.51 -2.99
CA CYS A 55 4.03 9.91 -2.72
C CYS A 55 2.80 10.83 -2.74
N ARG A 56 1.59 10.31 -2.99
CA ARG A 56 0.37 11.13 -2.93
C ARG A 56 0.05 11.54 -1.50
N GLN A 57 -0.57 12.69 -1.34
CA GLN A 57 -0.97 13.22 -0.03
C GLN A 57 -2.04 12.36 0.67
N ASP A 58 -2.87 11.67 -0.11
CA ASP A 58 -3.94 10.79 0.37
C ASP A 58 -3.50 9.32 0.51
N ALA A 59 -2.22 9.02 0.30
CA ALA A 59 -1.70 7.66 0.42
C ALA A 59 -1.83 7.14 1.86
N THR A 60 -2.63 6.09 2.04
CA THR A 60 -2.79 5.41 3.33
C THR A 60 -1.94 4.14 3.38
N LEU A 61 -1.85 3.52 4.56
CA LEU A 61 -1.15 2.23 4.71
C LEU A 61 -1.80 1.11 3.88
N ILE A 62 -3.11 1.17 3.64
CA ILE A 62 -3.84 0.23 2.78
C ILE A 62 -3.51 0.49 1.31
N THR A 63 -3.51 1.77 0.89
CA THR A 63 -3.06 2.18 -0.44
C THR A 63 -1.65 1.63 -0.69
N ALA A 64 -0.73 1.83 0.26
CA ALA A 64 0.63 1.35 0.16
C ALA A 64 0.71 -0.17 0.01
N GLU A 65 -0.08 -0.94 0.75
CA GLU A 65 -0.09 -2.40 0.59
C GLU A 65 -0.57 -2.83 -0.80
N ALA A 66 -1.68 -2.27 -1.26
CA ALA A 66 -2.24 -2.60 -2.57
C ALA A 66 -1.26 -2.27 -3.69
N THR A 67 -0.66 -1.07 -3.63
CA THR A 67 0.34 -0.61 -4.59
C THR A 67 1.60 -1.48 -4.61
N LEU A 68 2.12 -1.86 -3.44
CA LEU A 68 3.29 -2.73 -3.35
C LEU A 68 3.00 -4.13 -3.89
N LYS A 69 1.82 -4.71 -3.58
CA LYS A 69 1.39 -5.99 -4.15
C LYS A 69 1.29 -5.92 -5.68
N PHE A 70 0.67 -4.86 -6.19
CA PHE A 70 0.54 -4.62 -7.62
C PHE A 70 1.91 -4.53 -8.31
N MET A 71 2.82 -3.71 -7.77
CA MET A 71 4.16 -3.53 -8.33
C MET A 71 4.93 -4.86 -8.39
N ILE A 72 4.93 -5.62 -7.29
CA ILE A 72 5.62 -6.92 -7.24
C ILE A 72 5.03 -7.88 -8.27
N LYS A 73 3.70 -7.99 -8.34
CA LYS A 73 3.03 -8.84 -9.32
C LYS A 73 3.40 -8.47 -10.76
N LYS A 74 3.40 -7.17 -11.10
CA LYS A 74 3.78 -6.70 -12.44
C LYS A 74 5.24 -6.96 -12.79
N LEU A 75 6.13 -6.93 -11.81
CA LEU A 75 7.53 -7.31 -12.00
C LEU A 75 7.68 -8.82 -12.22
N GLU A 76 6.94 -9.64 -11.48
CA GLU A 76 6.92 -11.10 -11.62
C GLU A 76 6.33 -11.54 -12.98
N ASP A 77 5.28 -10.86 -13.44
CA ASP A 77 4.63 -11.12 -14.74
C ASP A 77 5.53 -10.72 -15.95
N ASN A 78 6.58 -9.91 -15.74
CA ASN A 78 7.44 -9.40 -16.80
C ASN A 78 8.35 -10.47 -17.43
N ASN A 79 8.49 -11.66 -16.81
CA ASN A 79 9.29 -12.82 -17.26
C ASN A 79 10.79 -12.53 -17.52
N SER A 80 11.29 -11.36 -17.15
CA SER A 80 12.70 -10.97 -17.27
C SER A 80 13.47 -11.36 -16.01
N ALA A 81 14.68 -11.90 -16.17
CA ALA A 81 15.54 -12.27 -15.03
C ALA A 81 15.81 -11.07 -14.11
N LEU A 82 16.01 -9.89 -14.69
CA LEU A 82 16.22 -8.64 -13.94
C LEU A 82 14.96 -8.22 -13.18
N ALA A 83 13.77 -8.40 -13.77
CA ALA A 83 12.50 -8.08 -13.12
C ALA A 83 12.26 -8.98 -11.91
N SER A 84 12.53 -10.28 -12.07
CA SER A 84 12.44 -11.26 -10.98
C SER A 84 13.43 -10.97 -9.86
N GLU A 85 14.68 -10.62 -10.18
CA GLU A 85 15.68 -10.23 -9.18
C GLU A 85 15.28 -8.96 -8.42
N LEU A 86 14.76 -7.96 -9.13
CA LEU A 86 14.24 -6.74 -8.53
C LEU A 86 13.05 -7.03 -7.62
N ALA A 87 12.09 -7.86 -8.06
CA ALA A 87 10.94 -8.28 -7.26
C ALA A 87 11.39 -8.98 -5.97
N LEU A 88 12.34 -9.90 -6.05
CA LEU A 88 12.91 -10.59 -4.88
C LEU A 88 13.58 -9.61 -3.91
N CYS A 89 14.36 -8.66 -4.42
CA CYS A 89 15.01 -7.64 -3.59
C CYS A 89 13.98 -6.74 -2.89
N LEU A 90 12.92 -6.34 -3.60
CA LEU A 90 11.84 -5.55 -3.05
C LEU A 90 11.05 -6.33 -1.99
N ARG A 91 10.70 -7.60 -2.24
CA ARG A 91 10.06 -8.48 -1.25
C ARG A 91 10.87 -8.57 0.04
N ARG A 92 12.19 -8.76 -0.06
CA ARG A 92 13.10 -8.78 1.11
C ARG A 92 13.05 -7.46 1.89
N ARG A 93 13.07 -6.31 1.21
CA ARG A 93 12.99 -4.99 1.86
C ARG A 93 11.63 -4.74 2.50
N ILE A 94 10.55 -5.21 1.88
CA ILE A 94 9.19 -5.13 2.44
C ILE A 94 9.11 -5.97 3.71
N LEU A 95 9.56 -7.22 3.70
CA LEU A 95 9.58 -8.09 4.87
C LEU A 95 10.32 -7.48 6.06
N GLN A 96 11.44 -6.79 5.81
CA GLN A 96 12.23 -6.12 6.84
C GLN A 96 11.53 -4.92 7.50
N ARG A 97 10.58 -4.27 6.80
CA ARG A 97 10.00 -2.98 7.23
C ARG A 97 8.50 -3.04 7.51
N ARG A 98 7.81 -4.06 6.98
CA ARG A 98 6.38 -4.25 7.12
C ARG A 98 6.03 -4.47 8.60
N THR A 99 5.04 -3.73 9.08
CA THR A 99 4.51 -3.86 10.45
C THR A 99 3.10 -4.43 10.42
N ASN A 100 2.66 -4.97 11.55
CA ASN A 100 1.29 -5.47 11.71
C ASN A 100 0.22 -4.36 11.72
N LEU A 101 0.63 -3.07 11.78
CA LEU A 101 -0.31 -1.94 11.74
C LEU A 101 -1.17 -1.94 10.48
N ASN A 102 -0.57 -2.39 9.38
CA ASN A 102 -1.24 -2.49 8.10
C ASN A 102 -2.36 -3.54 8.12
N ALA A 103 -2.05 -4.72 8.65
CA ALA A 103 -3.03 -5.78 8.87
C ALA A 103 -4.16 -5.34 9.81
N LEU A 104 -3.82 -4.59 10.86
CA LEU A 104 -4.82 -4.02 11.76
C LEU A 104 -5.74 -3.03 11.02
N LEU A 105 -5.17 -2.12 10.23
CA LEU A 105 -5.95 -1.13 9.48
C LEU A 105 -6.88 -1.80 8.47
N MET A 106 -6.37 -2.78 7.69
CA MET A 106 -7.20 -3.60 6.80
C MET A 106 -8.34 -4.29 7.54
N TYR A 107 -8.06 -4.91 8.70
CA TYR A 107 -9.08 -5.58 9.50
C TYR A 107 -10.16 -4.62 9.98
N LEU A 108 -9.78 -3.41 10.41
CA LEU A 108 -10.71 -2.38 10.88
C LEU A 108 -11.56 -1.78 9.74
N GLN A 109 -10.97 -1.63 8.55
CA GLN A 109 -11.64 -1.05 7.39
C GLN A 109 -12.62 -2.02 6.73
N ASN A 110 -12.23 -3.30 6.62
CA ASN A 110 -13.05 -4.34 6.03
C ASN A 110 -12.66 -5.73 6.60
N PRO A 111 -13.36 -6.22 7.63
CA PRO A 111 -13.08 -7.52 8.23
C PRO A 111 -13.26 -8.71 7.27
N CYS A 112 -14.09 -8.56 6.23
CA CYS A 112 -14.34 -9.60 5.23
C CYS A 112 -13.15 -9.79 4.28
N ASN A 113 -12.39 -8.72 4.02
CA ASN A 113 -11.15 -8.79 3.25
C ASN A 113 -9.98 -9.39 4.06
N TYR A 114 -10.18 -9.61 5.37
CA TYR A 114 -9.23 -10.32 6.24
C TYR A 114 -9.43 -11.84 6.13
N CYS A 115 -9.48 -12.38 4.92
CA CYS A 115 -9.58 -13.81 4.70
C CYS A 115 -8.17 -14.42 4.66
N ALA A 116 -7.89 -15.34 5.59
CA ALA A 116 -6.56 -15.85 5.90
C ALA A 116 -6.13 -17.02 4.97
N SER A 117 -6.11 -16.79 3.66
CA SER A 117 -5.38 -17.66 2.73
C SER A 117 -4.35 -16.80 2.00
N ASN A 118 -3.10 -16.84 2.44
CA ASN A 118 -2.01 -16.17 1.75
C ASN A 118 -0.90 -17.19 1.53
N ASP A 119 -0.76 -17.65 0.29
CA ASP A 119 0.43 -18.35 -0.18
C ASP A 119 1.63 -17.38 -0.33
N ASP A 120 1.39 -16.08 -0.17
CA ASP A 120 2.43 -15.04 -0.25
C ASP A 120 3.02 -14.73 1.14
N GLU A 121 4.25 -15.23 1.36
CA GLU A 121 5.03 -15.01 2.58
C GLU A 121 5.28 -13.52 2.88
N THR A 122 5.46 -12.68 1.84
CA THR A 122 5.77 -11.25 1.99
C THR A 122 4.58 -10.46 2.54
N PHE A 123 3.36 -10.86 2.16
CA PHE A 123 2.13 -10.14 2.51
C PHE A 123 1.22 -10.92 3.46
N CYS A 124 1.78 -11.86 4.22
CA CYS A 124 1.05 -12.61 5.22
C CYS A 124 0.32 -11.72 6.23
N LEU A 125 -0.85 -12.20 6.66
CA LEU A 125 -1.70 -11.54 7.65
C LEU A 125 -1.48 -12.22 9.01
N PRO A 126 -1.26 -11.45 10.10
CA PRO A 126 -1.11 -12.00 11.43
C PRO A 126 -2.41 -12.66 11.93
N SER A 127 -2.31 -13.49 12.97
CA SER A 127 -3.51 -14.06 13.57
C SER A 127 -4.38 -13.00 14.26
N LYS A 128 -5.69 -13.25 14.36
CA LYS A 128 -6.63 -12.37 15.10
C LYS A 128 -6.22 -12.15 16.56
N ASN A 129 -5.50 -13.09 17.17
CA ASN A 129 -4.99 -12.97 18.53
C ASN A 129 -3.86 -11.92 18.63
N VAL A 130 -2.98 -11.87 17.64
CA VAL A 130 -1.93 -10.84 17.53
C VAL A 130 -2.58 -9.47 17.36
N LEU A 131 -3.58 -9.35 16.47
CA LEU A 131 -4.33 -8.10 16.30
C LEU A 131 -4.98 -7.64 17.61
N ARG A 132 -5.62 -8.55 18.35
CA ARG A 132 -6.27 -8.21 19.64
C ARG A 132 -5.27 -7.63 20.64
N LYS A 133 -4.08 -8.23 20.76
CA LYS A 133 -3.01 -7.71 21.64
C LYS A 133 -2.57 -6.32 21.23
N GLN A 134 -2.36 -6.08 19.93
CA GLN A 134 -1.99 -4.75 19.44
C GLN A 134 -3.07 -3.69 19.71
N ILE A 135 -4.34 -4.03 19.51
CA ILE A 135 -5.45 -3.12 19.82
C ILE A 135 -5.44 -2.79 21.32
N GLN A 136 -5.24 -3.79 22.18
CA GLN A 136 -5.15 -3.57 23.63
C GLN A 136 -3.98 -2.64 23.97
N GLU A 137 -2.80 -2.85 23.41
CA GLU A 137 -1.64 -1.98 23.60
C GLU A 137 -1.93 -0.54 23.13
N PHE A 138 -2.56 -0.34 21.98
CA PHE A 138 -2.95 0.98 21.50
C PHE A 138 -3.95 1.67 22.43
N VAL A 139 -5.00 0.97 22.86
CA VAL A 139 -6.01 1.51 23.77
C VAL A 139 -5.40 1.85 25.13
N MET A 140 -4.51 0.99 25.65
CA MET A 140 -3.81 1.25 26.89
C MET A 140 -2.89 2.47 26.76
N ARG A 141 -2.13 2.59 25.67
CA ARG A 141 -1.30 3.78 25.40
C ARG A 141 -2.13 5.06 25.30
N MET A 142 -3.26 5.03 24.61
CA MET A 142 -4.14 6.20 24.47
C MET A 142 -4.80 6.60 25.79
N LYS A 143 -5.25 5.62 26.59
CA LYS A 143 -5.97 5.89 27.85
C LYS A 143 -5.05 6.25 29.02
N PHE A 144 -3.86 5.66 29.07
CA PHE A 144 -2.96 5.76 30.22
C PHE A 144 -1.63 6.44 29.90
N GLY A 145 -1.43 6.93 28.67
CA GLY A 145 -0.26 7.75 28.30
C GLY A 145 1.09 7.02 28.38
N ILE A 146 1.12 5.68 28.43
CA ILE A 146 2.35 4.92 28.59
C ILE A 146 3.15 4.96 27.28
N LEU A 147 4.10 5.89 27.17
CA LEU A 147 5.15 5.88 26.16
C LEU A 147 6.17 4.80 26.53
N ASN A 148 5.96 3.57 26.07
CA ASN A 148 7.08 2.65 25.91
C ASN A 148 7.86 3.08 24.67
N SER A 149 8.79 4.03 24.83
CA SER A 149 9.83 4.28 23.83
C SER A 149 11.02 3.37 24.17
N PRO A 150 11.50 2.50 23.27
CA PRO A 150 12.92 2.26 23.23
C PRO A 150 13.58 3.55 22.72
N GLU A 151 14.57 4.03 23.45
CA GLU A 151 15.37 5.20 23.12
C GLU A 151 15.87 5.07 21.68
N THR A 152 15.50 6.02 20.82
CA THR A 152 16.24 6.30 19.60
C THR A 152 16.64 7.76 19.70
N GLU A 153 17.93 7.97 19.83
CA GLU A 153 18.57 9.28 19.95
C GLU A 153 18.07 10.21 18.83
N SER A 154 17.35 11.23 19.27
CA SER A 154 16.95 12.38 18.47
C SER A 154 18.19 13.26 18.27
N ASN A 155 18.85 13.14 17.12
CA ASN A 155 19.56 14.29 16.56
C ASN A 155 18.58 15.09 15.71
N GLY A 156 18.11 16.18 16.29
CA GLY A 156 17.24 17.13 15.64
C GLY A 156 18.01 18.05 14.73
N GLU A 157 17.43 18.32 13.56
CA GLU A 157 17.59 19.60 12.89
C GLU A 157 16.22 20.12 12.45
N LYS A 158 15.90 21.30 12.98
CA LYS A 158 14.77 22.13 12.59
C LYS A 158 15.11 22.78 11.24
N GLY A 159 14.25 22.60 10.24
CA GLY A 159 14.38 23.25 8.93
C GLY A 159 13.01 23.73 8.44
N LEU A 160 12.87 25.04 8.41
CA LEU A 160 11.70 25.89 8.18
C LEU A 160 10.97 25.66 6.84
N LEU A 161 9.64 25.83 6.87
CA LEU A 161 8.76 25.98 5.70
C LEU A 161 9.14 27.20 4.85
N GLN A 162 9.25 27.04 3.53
CA GLN A 162 8.88 28.10 2.60
C GLN A 162 8.46 27.50 1.26
N GLY A 163 7.21 27.75 0.87
CA GLY A 163 6.65 27.31 -0.40
C GLY A 163 6.98 28.25 -1.54
N THR A 164 6.78 27.74 -2.75
CA THR A 164 6.28 28.50 -3.90
C THR A 164 5.57 27.53 -4.84
N ASN A 165 4.30 27.85 -5.11
CA ASN A 165 3.50 27.30 -6.19
C ASN A 165 4.21 27.50 -7.54
N ASN A 166 3.99 26.58 -8.48
CA ASN A 166 3.54 26.92 -9.83
C ASN A 166 2.98 25.68 -10.53
N CYS A 167 1.78 25.86 -11.06
CA CYS A 167 1.00 24.88 -11.80
C CYS A 167 1.42 24.82 -13.27
N GLU A 168 1.08 23.66 -13.86
CA GLU A 168 0.82 23.39 -15.28
C GLU A 168 1.99 23.43 -16.27
N GLU A 169 2.27 22.26 -16.86
CA GLU A 169 1.98 22.03 -18.29
C GLU A 169 1.52 20.57 -18.48
N VAL A 170 0.27 20.38 -18.93
CA VAL A 170 -0.28 19.09 -19.36
C VAL A 170 -0.23 19.03 -20.88
N SER A 171 0.41 18.01 -21.43
CA SER A 171 0.36 17.62 -22.84
C SER A 171 0.90 16.19 -23.00
N PRO A 172 0.56 15.49 -24.11
CA PRO A 172 -0.67 14.75 -24.36
C PRO A 172 -0.48 13.24 -24.04
N SER A 173 -1.54 12.59 -23.59
CA SER A 173 -1.53 11.24 -23.01
C SER A 173 -1.18 10.13 -24.02
N ASP A 174 -0.20 9.33 -23.62
CA ASP A 174 0.38 8.13 -24.25
C ASP A 174 -0.32 6.82 -23.76
N PRO A 175 -0.02 5.62 -24.31
CA PRO A 175 -0.72 4.34 -24.04
C PRO A 175 -0.62 3.77 -22.62
N ASP A 176 -0.08 4.52 -21.66
CA ASP A 176 0.11 4.14 -20.25
C ASP A 176 -1.19 4.16 -19.42
N LEU A 177 -2.32 4.63 -19.99
CA LEU A 177 -3.62 4.67 -19.32
C LEU A 177 -4.02 3.31 -18.74
N THR A 178 -3.76 2.20 -19.44
CA THR A 178 -4.24 0.86 -19.02
C THR A 178 -3.58 0.36 -17.74
N LEU A 179 -2.26 0.53 -17.56
CA LEU A 179 -1.55 0.07 -16.37
C LEU A 179 -1.86 0.96 -15.16
N GLN A 180 -1.98 2.27 -15.40
CA GLN A 180 -2.38 3.23 -14.38
C GLN A 180 -3.82 2.98 -13.91
N GLU A 181 -4.75 2.78 -14.83
CA GLU A 181 -6.15 2.44 -14.52
C GLU A 181 -6.24 1.13 -13.72
N GLU A 182 -5.47 0.10 -14.10
CA GLU A 182 -5.42 -1.16 -13.36
C GLU A 182 -4.92 -0.97 -11.91
N LEU A 183 -3.92 -0.10 -11.72
CA LEU A 183 -3.42 0.25 -10.38
C LEU A 183 -4.49 1.00 -9.57
N GLU A 184 -5.16 1.99 -10.16
CA GLU A 184 -6.24 2.73 -9.50
C GLU A 184 -7.42 1.83 -9.12
N LEU A 185 -7.81 0.91 -10.00
CA LEU A 185 -8.85 -0.09 -9.72
C LEU A 185 -8.43 -1.00 -8.57
N THR A 186 -7.17 -1.44 -8.56
CA THR A 186 -6.61 -2.26 -7.48
C THR A 186 -6.67 -1.53 -6.14
N ILE A 187 -6.25 -0.26 -6.10
CA ILE A 187 -6.30 0.59 -4.91
C ILE A 187 -7.74 0.81 -4.45
N SER A 188 -8.63 1.16 -5.38
CA SER A 188 -10.04 1.42 -5.09
C SER A 188 -10.71 0.19 -4.48
N SER A 189 -10.45 -0.98 -5.05
CA SER A 189 -10.96 -2.26 -4.53
C SER A 189 -10.46 -2.56 -3.12
N ALA A 190 -9.19 -2.27 -2.83
CA ALA A 190 -8.58 -2.49 -1.52
C ALA A 190 -9.11 -1.51 -0.45
N CYS A 191 -9.42 -0.27 -0.86
CA CYS A 191 -9.89 0.78 0.04
C CYS A 191 -11.40 0.72 0.32
N ASN A 192 -12.14 -0.22 -0.26
CA ASN A 192 -13.58 -0.38 -0.01
C ASN A 192 -13.88 -0.60 1.48
N VAL A 193 -14.42 0.44 2.12
CA VAL A 193 -14.85 0.43 3.51
C VAL A 193 -16.20 -0.27 3.58
N ILE A 194 -16.31 -1.32 4.39
CA ILE A 194 -17.63 -1.78 4.81
C ILE A 194 -18.05 -0.86 5.96
N CYS A 195 -19.02 0.01 5.72
CA CYS A 195 -19.76 0.59 6.83
C CYS A 195 -20.41 -0.59 7.56
N PRO A 196 -20.06 -0.89 8.82
CA PRO A 196 -20.89 -1.78 9.58
C PRO A 196 -22.27 -1.13 9.56
N SER A 197 -23.26 -1.79 8.94
CA SER A 197 -24.62 -1.60 9.40
C SER A 197 -24.53 -1.74 10.91
N PRO A 198 -25.16 -0.85 11.71
CA PRO A 198 -25.22 -1.09 13.13
C PRO A 198 -25.77 -2.51 13.22
N SER A 199 -24.87 -3.43 13.57
CA SER A 199 -25.25 -4.78 13.90
C SER A 199 -26.41 -4.57 14.85
N ARG A 200 -27.47 -5.35 14.70
CA ARG A 200 -28.24 -5.70 15.88
C ARG A 200 -27.26 -6.38 16.85
N ALA A 201 -26.34 -5.61 17.44
CA ALA A 201 -25.93 -5.73 18.81
C ALA A 201 -27.26 -6.01 19.47
N ASN A 202 -27.42 -7.25 19.95
CA ASN A 202 -28.52 -7.73 20.77
C ASN A 202 -29.32 -6.51 21.18
N SER A 203 -30.49 -6.27 20.55
CA SER A 203 -31.18 -4.97 20.68
C SER A 203 -31.11 -4.58 22.16
N LEU A 204 -30.90 -3.31 22.49
CA LEU A 204 -30.74 -2.91 23.90
C LEU A 204 -31.74 -3.64 24.83
N GLU A 205 -32.95 -3.87 24.32
CA GLU A 205 -33.98 -4.74 24.87
C GLU A 205 -33.58 -6.21 25.17
N SER A 206 -32.89 -6.94 24.28
CA SER A 206 -32.40 -8.29 24.55
C SER A 206 -31.20 -8.33 25.51
N ILE A 207 -30.42 -7.25 25.61
CA ILE A 207 -29.40 -7.09 26.67
C ILE A 207 -30.09 -6.86 28.01
N ILE A 208 -31.06 -5.93 28.07
CA ILE A 208 -31.85 -5.65 29.27
C ILE A 208 -32.65 -6.89 29.70
N LYS A 209 -33.28 -7.63 28.78
CA LYS A 209 -33.99 -8.89 29.08
C LYS A 209 -33.07 -9.92 29.72
N LYS A 210 -31.82 -10.05 29.24
CA LYS A 210 -30.81 -10.93 29.86
C LYS A 210 -30.39 -10.45 31.23
N GLU A 211 -30.18 -9.14 31.42
CA GLU A 211 -29.84 -8.58 32.73
C GLU A 211 -30.99 -8.76 33.74
N ILE A 212 -32.25 -8.59 33.32
CA ILE A 212 -33.43 -8.83 34.16
C ILE A 212 -33.51 -10.31 34.58
N THR A 213 -33.39 -11.24 33.63
CA THR A 213 -33.43 -12.68 33.96
C THR A 213 -32.28 -13.10 34.88
N LEU A 214 -31.08 -12.54 34.71
CA LEU A 214 -29.94 -12.75 35.62
C LEU A 214 -30.18 -12.15 37.01
N TYR A 215 -30.82 -10.98 37.08
CA TYR A 215 -31.19 -10.36 38.36
C TYR A 215 -32.26 -11.17 39.09
N GLU A 216 -33.27 -11.65 38.39
CA GLU A 216 -34.35 -12.49 38.95
C GLU A 216 -33.85 -13.88 39.38
N SER A 217 -32.90 -14.46 38.65
CA SER A 217 -32.40 -15.82 38.93
C SER A 217 -31.19 -15.88 39.87
N GLY A 218 -30.37 -14.83 39.93
CA GLY A 218 -29.09 -14.82 40.65
C GLY A 218 -28.81 -13.58 41.48
N GLY A 219 -29.72 -12.59 41.51
CA GLY A 219 -29.62 -11.37 42.32
C GLY A 219 -28.54 -10.36 41.89
N SER A 220 -27.71 -10.69 40.91
CA SER A 220 -26.67 -9.80 40.40
C SER A 220 -27.25 -8.81 39.39
N MET A 221 -27.11 -7.52 39.68
CA MET A 221 -27.65 -6.46 38.83
C MET A 221 -26.65 -6.10 37.72
N GLY A 222 -27.13 -6.08 36.49
CA GLY A 222 -26.30 -5.76 35.32
C GLY A 222 -25.97 -4.27 35.19
N LYS A 223 -25.10 -3.94 34.23
CA LYS A 223 -24.56 -2.58 34.07
C LYS A 223 -25.66 -1.57 33.78
N TYR A 224 -26.65 -1.94 32.97
CA TYR A 224 -27.71 -1.03 32.54
C TYR A 224 -28.81 -0.88 33.58
N LEU A 225 -29.14 -1.96 34.31
CA LEU A 225 -30.07 -1.89 35.45
C LEU A 225 -29.51 -1.04 36.61
N THR A 226 -28.22 -1.16 36.90
CA THR A 226 -27.56 -0.38 37.97
C THR A 226 -27.57 1.13 37.66
N LEU A 227 -27.41 1.49 36.39
CA LEU A 227 -27.42 2.87 35.92
C LEU A 227 -28.78 3.57 36.15
N HIS A 228 -29.88 2.82 36.27
CA HIS A 228 -31.22 3.38 36.48
C HIS A 228 -31.54 3.68 37.96
N ILE A 229 -30.75 3.14 38.91
CA ILE A 229 -30.93 3.39 40.35
C ILE A 229 -30.18 4.66 40.81
N ILE A 230 -29.23 5.14 40.00
CA ILE A 230 -28.38 6.29 40.33
C ILE A 230 -28.94 7.62 39.76
N LEU A 231 -30.05 7.56 39.02
CA LEU A 231 -30.82 8.71 38.51
C LEU A 231 -32.12 8.87 39.31
#